data_AF-A0A377R2P4-F1
#
_entry.id   AF-A0A377R2P4-F1
#
_cell.length_a   1.000
_cell.length_b   1.000
_cell.length_c   1.000
_cell.angle_alpha   90.00
_cell.angle_beta   90.00
_cell.angle_gamma   90.00
#
_symmetry.space_group_name_H-M   'P 1'
#
loop_
_entity.id
_entity.type
_entity.pdbx_description
1 polymer ?
#
loop_
_entity_poly.entity_id
_entity_poly.type
_entity_poly.pdbx_seq_one_letter_code
_entity_poly.pdbx_strand_id
1 'polypeptide(L)' 'MALSRHEIQKKSDQKRGVKNKAFKMKLEDIALIEETAQRLGISQIDLVVRAVREYAERKP' A
#
# COMPACT_ATOMS: atom_id res chain seq x y z
N MET A 1 -4.44 31.45 -9.63
CA MET A 1 -5.23 30.37 -9.01
C MET A 1 -4.33 29.61 -8.05
N ALA A 2 -4.64 29.62 -6.75
CA ALA A 2 -3.93 28.78 -5.79
C ALA A 2 -4.27 27.31 -6.12
N LEU A 3 -3.24 26.46 -6.24
CA LEU A 3 -3.41 25.02 -6.43
C LEU A 3 -4.30 24.46 -5.33
N SER A 4 -5.24 23.59 -5.68
CA SER A 4 -6.07 22.90 -4.70
C SER A 4 -5.19 22.05 -3.78
N ARG A 5 -5.63 21.84 -2.54
CA ARG A 5 -4.91 21.00 -1.55
C ARG A 5 -4.58 19.61 -2.11
N HIS A 6 -5.46 19.07 -2.95
CA HIS A 6 -5.26 17.80 -3.66
C HIS A 6 -4.10 17.87 -4.66
N GLU A 7 -3.95 18.97 -5.39
CA GLU A 7 -2.87 19.15 -6.36
C GLU A 7 -1.52 19.37 -5.69
N ILE A 8 -1.52 20.06 -4.53
CA ILE A 8 -0.34 20.21 -3.68
C ILE A 8 0.12 18.85 -3.15
N GLN A 9 -0.81 18.04 -2.62
CA GLN A 9 -0.49 16.70 -2.13
C GLN A 9 0.01 15.80 -3.26
N LYS A 10 -0.66 15.80 -4.42
CA LYS A 10 -0.24 15.03 -5.60
C LYS A 10 1.16 15.40 -6.07
N LYS A 11 1.52 16.70 -6.10
CA LYS A 11 2.88 17.14 -6.45
C LYS A 11 3.91 16.73 -5.40
N SER A 12 3.55 16.76 -4.11
CA SER A 12 4.42 16.30 -3.02
C SER A 12 4.69 14.80 -3.11
N ASP A 13 3.63 14.02 -3.31
CA ASP A 13 3.70 12.56 -3.43
C ASP A 13 4.54 12.16 -4.66
N GLN A 14 4.34 12.85 -5.79
CA GLN A 14 5.16 12.68 -6.99
C GLN A 14 6.65 12.97 -6.73
N LYS A 15 6.98 14.07 -6.03
CA LYS A 15 8.37 14.39 -5.66
C LYS A 15 8.99 13.32 -4.76
N ARG A 16 8.20 12.68 -3.90
CA ARG A 16 8.62 11.60 -3.01
C ARG A 16 8.54 10.22 -3.67
N GLY A 17 8.13 10.14 -4.94
CA GLY A 17 7.98 8.88 -5.67
C GLY A 17 6.84 7.97 -5.17
N VAL A 18 5.92 8.51 -4.36
CA VAL A 18 4.80 7.76 -3.79
C VAL A 18 3.49 8.10 -4.51
N LYS A 19 2.56 7.16 -4.57
CA LYS A 19 1.21 7.38 -5.10
C LYS A 19 0.21 6.54 -4.32
N ASN A 20 -1.01 7.04 -4.16
CA ASN A 20 -2.07 6.23 -3.59
C ASN A 20 -2.44 5.10 -4.58
N LYS A 21 -2.48 3.86 -4.09
CA LYS A 21 -2.89 2.69 -4.89
C LYS A 21 -4.02 1.99 -4.16
N ALA A 22 -5.24 2.19 -4.64
CA ALA A 22 -6.43 1.55 -4.11
C ALA A 22 -6.76 0.30 -4.95
N PHE A 23 -7.05 -0.80 -4.27
CA PHE A 23 -7.56 -2.03 -4.89
C PHE A 23 -8.93 -2.36 -4.31
N LYS A 24 -9.79 -2.95 -5.14
CA LYS A 24 -11.00 -3.61 -4.65
C LYS A 24 -10.63 -5.06 -4.35
N MET A 25 -10.81 -5.46 -3.09
CA MET A 25 -10.51 -6.81 -2.60
C MET A 25 -11.76 -7.38 -1.94
N LYS A 26 -11.81 -8.70 -1.78
CA LYS A 26 -12.87 -9.31 -0.99
C LYS A 26 -12.65 -8.98 0.49
N LEU A 27 -13.74 -8.91 1.24
CA LEU A 27 -13.70 -8.62 2.68
C LEU A 27 -12.89 -9.66 3.46
N GLU A 28 -12.97 -10.94 3.06
CA GLU A 28 -12.19 -12.03 3.65
C GLU A 28 -10.67 -11.82 3.52
N ASP A 29 -10.21 -11.39 2.33
CA ASP A 29 -8.79 -11.14 2.07
C ASP A 29 -8.30 -9.90 2.82
N ILE A 30 -9.16 -8.87 2.95
CA ILE A 30 -8.84 -7.68 3.74
C ILE A 30 -8.64 -8.09 5.20
N ALA A 31 -9.62 -8.79 5.80
CA ALA A 31 -9.54 -9.24 7.19
C ALA A 31 -8.27 -10.06 7.45
N LEU A 32 -7.93 -10.97 6.53
CA LEU A 32 -6.70 -11.76 6.62
C LEU A 32 -5.44 -10.88 6.64
N ILE A 33 -5.37 -9.84 5.79
CA ILE A 33 -4.25 -8.88 5.78
C ILE A 33 -4.19 -8.12 7.10
N GLU A 34 -5.33 -7.66 7.62
CA GLU A 34 -5.38 -6.88 8.87
C GLU A 34 -4.94 -7.71 10.08
N GLU A 35 -5.51 -8.91 10.25
CA GLU A 35 -5.16 -9.83 11.33
C GLU A 35 -3.70 -10.26 11.24
N THR A 36 -3.21 -10.55 10.04
CA THR A 36 -1.81 -10.95 9.84
C THR A 36 -0.86 -9.80 10.17
N ALA A 37 -1.18 -8.58 9.74
CA ALA A 37 -0.37 -7.40 10.03
C ALA A 37 -0.33 -7.10 11.53
N GLN A 38 -1.48 -7.19 12.20
CA GLN A 38 -1.58 -7.04 13.66
C GLN A 38 -0.76 -8.10 14.40
N ARG A 39 -0.92 -9.38 14.04
CA ARG A 39 -0.18 -10.49 14.65
C ARG A 39 1.33 -10.35 14.49
N LEU A 40 1.78 -9.81 13.36
CA LEU A 40 3.20 -9.58 13.07
C LEU A 40 3.73 -8.24 13.60
N GLY A 41 2.87 -7.36 14.11
CA GLY A 41 3.25 -6.03 14.59
C GLY A 41 3.77 -5.10 13.49
N ILE A 42 3.36 -5.30 12.23
CA ILE A 42 3.77 -4.49 11.08
C ILE A 42 2.57 -3.79 10.44
N SER A 43 2.84 -2.79 9.59
CA SER A 43 1.77 -2.14 8.82
C SER A 43 1.25 -3.07 7.72
N GLN A 44 -0.03 -2.92 7.36
CA GLN A 44 -0.63 -3.64 6.22
C GLN A 44 0.15 -3.41 4.91
N ILE A 45 0.64 -2.18 4.70
CA ILE A 45 1.44 -1.82 3.52
C ILE A 45 2.75 -2.62 3.51
N ASP A 46 3.47 -2.68 4.63
CA ASP A 46 4.72 -3.43 4.74
C ASP A 46 4.49 -4.93 4.53
N LEU A 47 3.42 -5.50 5.10
CA LEU A 47 3.01 -6.88 4.86
C LEU A 47 2.80 -7.16 3.35
N VAL A 48 2.01 -6.32 2.67
CA VAL A 48 1.72 -6.49 1.23
C VAL A 48 3.00 -6.35 0.40
N VAL A 49 3.86 -5.38 0.68
CA VAL A 49 5.12 -5.19 -0.07
C VAL A 49 6.05 -6.39 0.11
N ARG A 50 6.21 -6.91 1.33
CA ARG A 50 7.01 -8.10 1.59
C ARG A 50 6.45 -9.33 0.88
N ALA A 51 5.15 -9.57 0.98
CA ALA A 51 4.49 -10.70 0.32
C ALA A 51 4.68 -10.66 -1.21
N VAL A 52 4.56 -9.49 -1.83
CA VAL A 52 4.78 -9.33 -3.27
C VAL A 52 6.24 -9.56 -3.66
N ARG A 53 7.20 -9.04 -2.88
CA ARG A 53 8.64 -9.27 -3.13
C ARG A 53 9.01 -10.75 -3.00
N GLU A 54 8.58 -11.41 -1.93
CA GLU A 54 8.80 -12.84 -1.76
C GLU A 54 8.16 -13.67 -2.89
N TYR A 55 6.94 -13.31 -3.31
CA TYR A 55 6.29 -13.99 -4.44
C TYR A 55 7.05 -13.80 -5.75
N ALA A 56 7.60 -12.61 -6.00
CA ALA A 56 8.42 -12.32 -7.17
C ALA A 56 9.77 -13.05 -7.14
N GLU A 57 10.38 -13.21 -5.96
CA GLU A 57 11.63 -13.97 -5.80
C GLU A 57 11.43 -15.48 -5.94
N ARG A 58 10.27 -16.00 -5.50
CA ARG A 58 9.94 -17.44 -5.56
C ARG A 58 9.48 -17.91 -6.94
N LYS A 59 9.07 -17.00 -7.83
CA LYS A 59 8.69 -17.34 -9.20
C LYS A 59 9.76 -16.88 -10.18
N PRO A 60 10.44 -17.80 -10.90
CA PRO A 60 11.36 -17.44 -11.97
C PRO A 60 10.65 -16.76 -13.15
#